data_AF-A0A8S1L782-F1
#
_entry.id   AF-A0A8S1L782-F1
#
_cell.length_a   1.000
_cell.length_b   1.000
_cell.length_c   1.000
_cell.angle_alpha   90.00
_cell.angle_beta   90.00
_cell.angle_gamma   90.00
#
_symmetry.space_group_name_H-M   'P 1'
#
loop_
_entity.id
_entity.type
_entity.pdbx_description
1 polymer ?
#
loop_
_entity_poly.entity_id
_entity_poly.type
_entity_poly.pdbx_seq_one_letter_code
_entity_poly.pdbx_strand_id
1 'polypeptide(L)'
;MDDFFEDAQTQDIQNVQQDGLQAQQYAVFDAFENESPTQAITLNAYVSPEQQLRKDKLRVIEDERIAQIREKDQQERLLKQQKKQKAQEYLQEFKKQQDADIAQKRSQNKQKQEIWLENNKNHNQYKNSWDQIAQNIALKDGEYPGQKDVTKMRQAILNKRSDLTK
;
A
#
# COMPACT_ATOMS: atom_id res chain seq x y z
N MET A 1 5.32 -19.83 1.56
CA MET A 1 6.29 -18.75 1.26
C MET A 1 5.71 -17.52 1.96
N ASP A 2 5.61 -17.58 3.30
CA ASP A 2 4.56 -16.87 4.06
C ASP A 2 5.08 -16.33 5.41
N ASP A 3 6.30 -15.81 5.46
CA ASP A 3 6.90 -15.30 6.70
C ASP A 3 7.41 -13.85 6.56
N PHE A 4 6.66 -12.96 5.89
CA PHE A 4 7.12 -11.58 5.66
C PHE A 4 6.29 -10.48 6.35
N PHE A 5 5.28 -10.82 7.14
CA PHE A 5 4.33 -9.83 7.69
C PHE A 5 4.01 -9.95 9.19
N GLU A 6 4.83 -10.62 9.98
CA GLU A 6 4.73 -10.55 11.45
C GLU A 6 5.89 -9.73 12.01
N ASP A 7 5.70 -8.41 12.07
CA ASP A 7 6.22 -7.51 13.13
C ASP A 7 6.22 -6.06 12.64
N ALA A 8 5.04 -5.44 12.66
CA ALA A 8 4.92 -4.00 12.64
C ALA A 8 4.01 -3.58 13.81
N GLN A 9 4.55 -3.66 15.02
CA GLN A 9 3.99 -2.93 16.15
C GLN A 9 4.13 -1.43 15.88
N THR A 10 2.99 -0.79 15.66
CA THR A 10 2.80 0.66 15.64
C THR A 10 3.20 1.24 16.99
N GLN A 11 4.35 1.93 17.05
CA GLN A 11 4.65 2.87 18.12
C GLN A 11 4.39 4.29 17.62
N ASP A 12 3.48 4.97 18.32
CA ASP A 12 3.20 6.39 18.20
C ASP A 12 4.46 7.22 18.42
N ILE A 13 4.89 7.95 17.39
CA ILE A 13 5.94 8.95 17.53
C ILE A 13 5.28 10.23 18.05
N GLN A 14 5.34 10.40 19.37
CA GLN A 14 5.08 11.68 20.01
C GLN A 14 6.22 12.67 19.73
N ASN A 15 5.78 13.89 19.45
CA ASN A 15 6.54 15.12 19.25
C ASN A 15 7.58 15.32 20.37
N VAL A 16 8.88 15.27 20.06
CA VAL A 16 9.95 15.74 20.95
C VAL A 16 10.73 16.83 20.22
N GLN A 17 10.49 18.05 20.67
CA GLN A 17 11.31 19.24 20.44
C GLN A 17 12.77 18.91 20.75
N GLN A 18 13.66 19.05 19.77
CA GLN A 18 15.10 18.86 19.94
C GLN A 18 15.85 20.11 19.49
N ASP A 19 15.55 21.23 20.15
CA ASP A 19 16.50 22.35 20.22
C ASP A 19 17.60 21.96 21.20
N GLY A 20 18.79 21.62 20.71
CA GLY A 20 19.95 21.41 21.58
C GLY A 20 21.10 20.51 21.12
N LEU A 21 21.09 19.96 19.90
CA LEU A 21 22.17 19.04 19.46
C LEU A 21 23.10 19.58 18.37
N GLN A 22 22.96 20.82 17.93
CA GLN A 22 23.84 21.41 16.91
C GLN A 22 25.06 22.16 17.47
N ALA A 23 25.09 22.52 18.75
CA ALA A 23 26.17 23.34 19.30
C ALA A 23 27.39 22.53 19.79
N GLN A 24 27.27 21.22 20.02
CA GLN A 24 28.38 20.41 20.55
C GLN A 24 29.24 19.72 19.49
N GLN A 25 28.86 19.74 18.21
CA GLN A 25 29.66 19.14 17.14
C GLN A 25 30.75 20.09 16.59
N TYR A 26 30.61 21.40 16.76
CA TYR A 26 31.60 22.38 16.29
C TYR A 26 32.77 22.59 17.26
N ALA A 27 32.61 22.29 18.55
CA ALA A 27 33.67 22.48 19.54
C ALA A 27 34.75 21.36 19.54
N VAL A 28 34.49 20.23 18.86
CA VAL A 28 35.47 19.12 18.77
C VAL A 28 36.50 19.38 17.65
N PHE A 29 36.16 20.21 16.66
CA PHE A 29 37.07 20.56 15.56
C PHE A 29 38.08 21.64 15.94
N ASP A 30 37.71 22.60 16.79
CA ASP A 30 38.59 23.71 17.23
C ASP A 30 39.68 23.30 18.24
N ALA A 31 39.55 22.12 18.87
CA ALA A 31 40.56 21.62 19.82
C ALA A 31 41.85 21.10 19.14
N PHE A 32 41.89 21.04 17.81
CA PHE A 32 43.03 20.57 17.02
C PHE A 32 43.77 21.67 16.24
N GLU A 33 43.34 22.93 16.33
CA GLU A 33 43.94 24.04 15.55
C GLU A 33 45.11 24.77 16.24
N ASN A 34 45.60 24.27 17.38
CA ASN A 34 46.81 24.79 18.02
C ASN A 34 47.91 23.73 18.10
N GLU A 35 48.30 23.17 16.96
CA GLU A 35 49.61 22.53 16.83
C GLU A 35 50.62 23.53 16.29
N SER A 36 51.65 23.77 17.10
CA SER A 36 52.85 24.50 16.73
C SER A 36 53.42 23.94 15.43
N PRO A 37 54.15 24.73 14.61
CA PRO A 37 54.77 24.19 13.40
C PRO A 37 55.83 23.16 13.81
N THR A 38 55.44 21.88 13.87
CA THR A 38 56.38 20.77 13.90
C THR A 38 57.18 20.90 12.62
N GLN A 39 58.42 21.35 12.78
CA GLN A 39 59.42 21.34 11.72
C GLN A 39 59.37 19.97 11.08
N ALA A 40 59.25 19.93 9.76
CA ALA A 40 59.38 18.70 9.00
C ALA A 40 60.80 18.17 9.24
N ILE A 41 60.93 17.29 10.23
CA ILE A 41 62.15 16.53 10.44
C ILE A 41 62.21 15.58 9.24
N THR A 42 62.91 15.97 8.19
CA THR A 42 63.39 15.08 7.14
C THR A 42 64.49 14.20 7.72
N LEU A 43 64.10 13.32 8.64
CA LEU A 43 64.85 12.11 8.92
C LEU A 43 64.80 11.33 7.62
N ASN A 44 65.92 11.30 6.90
CA ASN A 44 66.21 10.25 5.93
C ASN A 44 66.25 8.93 6.71
N ALA A 45 65.06 8.42 7.05
CA ALA A 45 64.88 7.13 7.66
C ALA A 45 65.32 6.12 6.60
N TYR A 46 66.54 5.61 6.77
CA TYR A 46 66.97 4.38 6.12
C TYR A 46 66.03 3.28 6.63
N VAL A 47 64.91 3.12 5.94
CA VAL A 47 63.99 2.01 6.17
C VAL A 47 64.71 0.76 5.68
N SER A 48 64.97 -0.18 6.59
CA SER A 48 65.57 -1.46 6.22
C SER A 48 64.73 -2.12 5.11
N PRO A 49 65.31 -2.79 4.10
CA PRO A 49 64.55 -3.47 3.04
C PRO A 49 63.43 -4.38 3.58
N GLU A 50 63.64 -4.98 4.76
CA GLU A 50 62.64 -5.82 5.44
C GLU A 50 61.45 -5.01 5.98
N GLN A 51 61.69 -3.80 6.50
CA GLN A 51 60.62 -2.90 6.97
C GLN A 51 59.81 -2.34 5.80
N GLN A 52 60.46 -2.11 4.65
CA GLN A 52 59.79 -1.69 3.42
C GLN A 52 58.82 -2.78 2.93
N LEU A 53 59.29 -4.03 2.85
CA LEU A 53 58.46 -5.18 2.49
C LEU A 53 57.26 -5.38 3.44
N ARG A 54 57.46 -5.16 4.75
CA ARG A 54 56.36 -5.25 5.72
C ARG A 54 55.33 -4.14 5.51
N LYS A 55 55.78 -2.91 5.23
CA LYS A 55 54.89 -1.77 4.92
C LYS A 55 54.10 -2.01 3.65
N ASP A 56 54.73 -2.52 2.60
CA ASP A 56 54.07 -2.80 1.33
C ASP A 56 53.03 -3.92 1.47
N LYS A 57 53.33 -4.97 2.24
CA LYS A 57 52.34 -6.01 2.57
C LYS A 57 51.13 -5.46 3.33
N LEU A 58 51.35 -4.59 4.32
CA LEU A 58 50.27 -3.94 5.06
C LEU A 58 49.41 -3.04 4.16
N ARG A 59 50.05 -2.34 3.22
CA ARG A 59 49.35 -1.51 2.25
C ARG A 59 48.45 -2.35 1.33
N VAL A 60 48.94 -3.48 0.83
CA VAL A 60 48.14 -4.39 -0.01
C VAL A 60 46.93 -4.92 0.77
N ILE A 61 47.10 -5.32 2.04
CA ILE A 61 45.99 -5.80 2.88
C ILE A 61 44.95 -4.71 3.12
N GLU A 62 45.37 -3.47 3.35
CA GLU A 62 44.45 -2.35 3.54
C GLU A 62 43.72 -1.99 2.24
N ASP A 63 44.42 -1.98 1.11
CA ASP A 63 43.83 -1.74 -0.20
C ASP A 63 42.78 -2.82 -0.55
N GLU A 64 43.05 -4.09 -0.23
CA GLU A 64 42.09 -5.20 -0.36
C GLU A 64 40.86 -5.02 0.54
N ARG A 65 41.06 -4.59 1.79
CA ARG A 65 39.96 -4.31 2.73
C ARG A 65 39.07 -3.17 2.23
N ILE A 66 39.68 -2.08 1.74
CA ILE A 66 38.96 -0.94 1.17
C ILE A 66 38.19 -1.37 -0.09
N ALA A 67 38.79 -2.22 -0.94
CA ALA A 67 38.12 -2.75 -2.12
C ALA A 67 36.87 -3.57 -1.74
N GLN A 68 36.96 -4.43 -0.73
CA GLN A 68 35.81 -5.22 -0.25
C GLN A 68 34.69 -4.34 0.32
N ILE A 69 35.03 -3.29 1.06
CA ILE A 69 34.03 -2.33 1.59
C ILE A 69 33.34 -1.61 0.43
N ARG A 70 34.12 -1.13 -0.55
CA ARG A 70 33.57 -0.44 -1.72
C ARG A 70 32.65 -1.35 -2.54
N GLU A 71 33.00 -2.62 -2.69
CA GLU A 71 32.16 -3.60 -3.38
C GLU A 71 30.83 -3.80 -2.65
N LYS A 72 30.86 -3.98 -1.33
CA LYS A 72 29.65 -4.11 -0.50
C LYS A 72 28.75 -2.88 -0.60
N ASP A 73 29.33 -1.69 -0.53
CA ASP A 73 28.58 -0.43 -0.67
C ASP A 73 27.90 -0.33 -2.04
N GLN A 74 28.57 -0.75 -3.11
CA GLN A 74 27.99 -0.77 -4.46
C GLN A 74 26.85 -1.77 -4.56
N GLN A 75 27.04 -2.98 -4.05
CA GLN A 75 25.99 -4.01 -4.02
C GLN A 75 24.76 -3.54 -3.22
N GLU A 76 24.96 -2.91 -2.06
CA GLU A 76 23.86 -2.38 -1.25
C GLU A 76 23.10 -1.28 -1.98
N ARG A 77 23.81 -0.36 -2.65
CA ARG A 77 23.18 0.70 -3.46
C ARG A 77 22.33 0.12 -4.59
N LEU A 78 22.84 -0.89 -5.30
CA LEU A 78 22.11 -1.57 -6.36
C LEU A 78 20.85 -2.26 -5.81
N LEU A 79 20.96 -2.98 -4.69
CA LEU A 79 19.82 -3.61 -4.05
C LEU A 79 18.77 -2.59 -3.59
N LYS A 80 19.20 -1.46 -3.02
CA LYS A 80 18.30 -0.35 -2.64
C LYS A 80 17.58 0.22 -3.85
N GLN A 81 18.28 0.41 -4.97
CA GLN A 81 17.68 0.91 -6.20
C GLN A 81 16.66 -0.08 -6.78
N GLN A 82 17.00 -1.38 -6.83
CA GLN A 82 16.08 -2.42 -7.29
C GLN A 82 14.83 -2.52 -6.41
N LYS A 83 14.99 -2.44 -5.08
CA LYS A 83 13.84 -2.42 -4.15
C LYS A 83 12.93 -1.22 -4.40
N LYS A 84 13.50 -0.03 -4.63
CA LYS A 84 12.74 1.18 -4.97
C LYS A 84 11.98 1.01 -6.29
N GLN A 85 12.63 0.47 -7.33
CA GLN A 85 11.99 0.23 -8.63
C GLN A 85 10.82 -0.75 -8.50
N LYS A 86 11.02 -1.90 -7.84
CA LYS A 86 9.96 -2.89 -7.61
C LYS A 86 8.79 -2.32 -6.81
N ALA A 87 9.06 -1.50 -5.79
CA ALA A 87 8.01 -0.84 -5.03
C ALA A 87 7.20 0.14 -5.89
N GLN A 88 7.85 0.88 -6.78
CA GLN A 88 7.18 1.78 -7.72
C GLN A 88 6.34 1.01 -8.74
N GLU A 89 6.85 -0.07 -9.30
CA GLU A 89 6.12 -0.96 -10.22
C GLU A 89 4.87 -1.51 -9.54
N TYR A 90 5.01 -2.07 -8.33
CA TYR A 90 3.87 -2.58 -7.55
C TYR A 90 2.82 -1.49 -7.29
N LEU A 91 3.24 -0.28 -6.92
CA LEU A 91 2.31 0.82 -6.67
C LEU A 91 1.55 1.24 -7.94
N GLN A 92 2.23 1.24 -9.09
CA GLN A 92 1.59 1.53 -10.37
C GLN A 92 0.57 0.45 -10.76
N GLU A 93 0.92 -0.83 -10.60
CA GLU A 93 0.02 -1.95 -10.86
C GLU A 93 -1.19 -1.93 -9.94
N PHE A 94 -0.98 -1.70 -8.64
CA PHE A 94 -2.05 -1.59 -7.66
C PHE A 94 -3.01 -0.45 -8.01
N LYS A 95 -2.49 0.72 -8.37
CA LYS A 95 -3.30 1.86 -8.80
C LYS A 95 -4.12 1.52 -10.04
N LYS A 96 -3.50 0.87 -11.04
CA LYS A 96 -4.18 0.46 -12.27
C LYS A 96 -5.31 -0.53 -11.99
N GLN A 97 -5.09 -1.50 -11.11
CA GLN A 97 -6.13 -2.45 -10.68
C GLN A 97 -7.27 -1.73 -9.97
N GLN A 98 -6.95 -0.83 -9.04
CA GLN A 98 -7.95 -0.04 -8.31
C GLN A 98 -8.80 0.82 -9.27
N ASP A 99 -8.18 1.50 -10.22
CA ASP A 99 -8.89 2.33 -11.20
C ASP A 99 -9.81 1.48 -12.09
N ALA A 100 -9.35 0.29 -12.50
CA ALA A 100 -10.16 -0.66 -13.27
C ALA A 100 -11.38 -1.16 -12.47
N ASP A 101 -11.20 -1.52 -11.20
CA ASP A 101 -12.28 -1.97 -10.32
C ASP A 101 -13.32 -0.85 -10.09
N ILE A 102 -12.85 0.39 -9.88
CA ILE A 102 -13.74 1.54 -9.74
C ILE A 102 -14.52 1.77 -11.03
N ALA A 103 -13.88 1.70 -12.19
CA ALA A 103 -14.54 1.87 -13.48
C ALA A 103 -15.60 0.77 -13.71
N GLN A 104 -15.28 -0.49 -13.39
CA GLN A 104 -16.22 -1.60 -13.49
C GLN A 104 -17.42 -1.41 -12.56
N LYS A 105 -17.20 -1.06 -11.29
CA LYS A 105 -18.27 -0.77 -10.33
C LYS A 105 -19.16 0.37 -10.78
N ARG A 106 -18.57 1.45 -11.32
CA ARG A 106 -19.33 2.58 -11.89
C ARG A 106 -20.20 2.14 -13.06
N SER A 107 -19.66 1.33 -13.97
CA SER A 107 -20.41 0.79 -15.11
C SER A 107 -21.58 -0.09 -14.65
N GLN A 108 -21.35 -1.02 -13.72
CA GLN A 108 -22.41 -1.88 -13.16
C GLN A 108 -23.49 -1.07 -12.45
N ASN A 109 -23.10 -0.06 -11.67
CA ASN A 109 -24.06 0.80 -10.97
C ASN A 109 -24.90 1.61 -11.96
N LYS A 110 -24.28 2.11 -13.03
CA LYS A 110 -25.01 2.80 -14.11
C LYS A 110 -26.02 1.87 -14.78
N GLN A 111 -25.64 0.65 -15.14
CA GLN A 111 -26.56 -0.34 -15.72
C GLN A 111 -27.71 -0.68 -14.77
N LYS A 112 -27.42 -0.91 -13.48
CA LYS A 112 -28.45 -1.14 -12.47
C LYS A 112 -29.42 0.03 -12.34
N GLN A 113 -28.90 1.26 -12.41
CA GLN A 113 -29.72 2.47 -12.37
C GLN A 113 -30.60 2.59 -13.61
N GLU A 114 -30.08 2.28 -14.80
CA GLU A 114 -30.85 2.26 -16.05
C GLU A 114 -31.99 1.24 -15.99
N ILE A 115 -31.70 0.00 -15.55
CA ILE A 115 -32.70 -1.05 -15.34
C ILE A 115 -33.74 -0.60 -14.31
N TRP A 116 -33.31 0.02 -13.21
CA TRP A 116 -34.22 0.53 -12.19
C TRP A 116 -35.15 1.63 -12.74
N LEU A 117 -34.60 2.56 -13.52
CA LEU A 117 -35.37 3.62 -14.17
C LEU A 117 -36.36 3.06 -15.20
N GLU A 118 -35.94 2.07 -15.99
CA GLU A 118 -36.81 1.40 -16.96
C GLU A 118 -37.95 0.64 -16.25
N ASN A 119 -37.63 -0.12 -15.21
CA ASN A 119 -38.63 -0.80 -14.39
C ASN A 119 -39.61 0.18 -13.74
N ASN A 120 -39.13 1.34 -13.26
CA ASN A 120 -39.97 2.37 -12.67
C ASN A 120 -40.90 3.04 -13.70
N LYS A 121 -40.40 3.29 -14.91
CA LYS A 121 -41.24 3.78 -16.02
C LYS A 121 -42.33 2.77 -16.40
N ASN A 122 -41.97 1.50 -16.51
CA ASN A 122 -42.92 0.42 -16.78
C ASN A 122 -43.95 0.25 -15.65
N HIS A 123 -43.53 0.44 -14.39
CA HIS A 123 -44.43 0.39 -13.22
C HIS A 123 -45.50 1.48 -13.24
N ASN A 124 -45.16 2.68 -13.71
CA ASN A 124 -46.12 3.78 -13.84
C ASN A 124 -47.04 3.65 -15.06
N GLN A 125 -46.77 2.71 -15.97
CA GLN A 125 -47.60 2.43 -17.15
C GLN A 125 -48.64 1.33 -16.93
N TYR A 126 -48.63 0.62 -15.79
CA TYR A 126 -49.66 -0.36 -15.50
C TYR A 126 -51.03 0.30 -15.39
N LYS A 127 -51.90 0.04 -16.37
CA LYS A 127 -53.31 0.47 -16.35
C LYS A 127 -54.13 -0.18 -15.22
N ASN A 128 -53.66 -1.31 -14.68
CA ASN A 128 -54.36 -2.08 -13.66
C ASN A 128 -53.65 -2.01 -12.30
N SER A 129 -54.29 -1.40 -11.32
CA SER A 129 -53.76 -1.27 -9.95
C SER A 129 -53.57 -2.63 -9.25
N TRP A 130 -54.29 -3.68 -9.66
CA TRP A 130 -54.13 -5.01 -9.07
C TRP A 130 -52.87 -5.74 -9.53
N ASP A 131 -52.32 -5.42 -10.70
CA ASP A 131 -51.01 -5.93 -11.12
C ASP A 131 -49.90 -5.34 -10.25
N GLN A 132 -49.99 -4.06 -9.90
CA GLN A 132 -49.06 -3.42 -8.96
C GLN A 132 -49.15 -4.03 -7.55
N ILE A 133 -50.38 -4.29 -7.06
CA ILE A 133 -50.57 -4.94 -5.75
C ILE A 133 -49.97 -6.36 -5.76
N ALA A 134 -50.22 -7.14 -6.81
CA ALA A 134 -49.71 -8.50 -6.92
C ALA A 134 -48.17 -8.57 -7.00
N GLN A 135 -47.52 -7.56 -7.58
CA GLN A 135 -46.06 -7.46 -7.65
C GLN A 135 -45.41 -7.05 -6.31
N ASN A 136 -46.13 -6.32 -5.46
CA ASN A 136 -45.61 -5.80 -4.19
C ASN A 136 -45.88 -6.70 -2.97
N ILE A 137 -46.67 -7.77 -3.12
CA ILE A 137 -47.00 -8.68 -2.03
C ILE A 137 -46.41 -10.06 -2.27
N ALA A 138 -46.04 -10.73 -1.17
CA ALA A 138 -45.51 -12.09 -1.17
C ALA A 138 -46.62 -13.11 -1.52
N LEU A 139 -46.82 -13.35 -2.82
CA LEU A 139 -47.79 -14.34 -3.33
C LEU A 139 -47.23 -15.76 -3.39
N LYS A 140 -45.90 -15.96 -3.36
CA LYS A 140 -45.29 -17.30 -3.44
C LYS A 140 -45.29 -18.03 -2.10
N ASP A 141 -45.50 -19.33 -2.13
CA ASP A 141 -45.46 -20.18 -0.93
C ASP A 141 -44.07 -20.12 -0.29
N GLY A 142 -44.03 -19.76 1.01
CA GLY A 142 -42.80 -19.53 1.77
C GLY A 142 -42.24 -18.10 1.77
N GLU A 143 -42.77 -17.19 0.94
CA GLU A 143 -42.28 -15.79 0.85
C GLU A 143 -42.91 -14.87 1.91
N TYR A 144 -44.04 -15.27 2.50
CA TYR A 144 -44.71 -14.48 3.53
C TYR A 144 -43.97 -14.61 4.87
N PRO A 145 -43.48 -13.52 5.48
CA PRO A 145 -42.70 -13.57 6.72
C PRO A 145 -43.55 -13.80 7.98
N GLY A 146 -44.88 -13.79 7.86
CA GLY A 146 -45.79 -13.93 9.00
C GLY A 146 -46.20 -15.38 9.29
N GLN A 147 -46.59 -15.63 10.54
CA GLN A 147 -47.01 -16.96 11.02
C GLN A 147 -48.46 -17.35 10.65
N LYS A 148 -49.25 -16.42 10.11
CA LYS A 148 -50.67 -16.67 9.76
C LYS A 148 -50.77 -17.30 8.38
N ASP A 149 -51.72 -18.23 8.23
CA ASP A 149 -52.07 -18.77 6.91
C ASP A 149 -52.78 -17.70 6.06
N VAL A 150 -52.11 -17.28 5.00
CA VAL A 150 -52.57 -16.27 4.05
C VAL A 150 -53.02 -16.89 2.71
N THR A 151 -53.15 -18.21 2.62
CA THR A 151 -53.45 -18.93 1.36
C THR A 151 -54.75 -18.46 0.72
N LYS A 152 -55.84 -18.34 1.51
CA LYS A 152 -57.14 -17.86 1.00
C LYS A 152 -57.09 -16.40 0.53
N MET A 153 -56.32 -15.57 1.22
CA MET A 153 -56.12 -14.17 0.83
C MET A 153 -55.34 -14.07 -0.49
N ARG A 154 -54.29 -14.89 -0.67
CA ARG A 154 -53.53 -14.97 -1.93
C ARG A 154 -54.43 -15.36 -3.09
N GLN A 155 -55.25 -16.39 -2.90
CA GLN A 155 -56.19 -16.86 -3.92
C GLN A 155 -57.20 -15.75 -4.30
N ALA A 156 -57.74 -15.02 -3.31
CA ALA A 156 -58.68 -13.93 -3.57
C ALA A 156 -58.05 -12.79 -4.39
N ILE A 157 -56.80 -12.42 -4.09
CA ILE A 157 -56.07 -11.37 -4.81
C ILE A 157 -55.77 -11.80 -6.25
N LEU A 158 -55.35 -13.05 -6.47
CA LEU A 158 -55.12 -13.61 -7.80
C LEU A 158 -56.39 -13.65 -8.64
N ASN A 159 -57.52 -14.07 -8.06
CA ASN A 159 -58.81 -14.10 -8.73
C ASN A 159 -59.28 -12.67 -9.11
N LYS A 160 -59.12 -11.70 -8.20
CA LYS A 160 -59.50 -10.31 -8.48
C LYS A 160 -58.66 -9.70 -9.61
N ARG A 161 -57.39 -10.07 -9.71
CA ARG A 161 -56.51 -9.68 -10.83
C ARG A 161 -57.01 -10.26 -12.16
N SER A 162 -57.38 -11.54 -12.19
CA SER A 162 -57.90 -12.18 -13.41
C SER A 162 -59.25 -11.62 -13.86
N ASP A 163 -60.09 -11.16 -12.93
CA ASP A 163 -61.40 -10.60 -13.27
C ASP A 163 -61.30 -9.22 -13.95
N LEU A 164 -60.27 -8.44 -13.63
CA LEU A 164 -60.05 -7.10 -14.19
C LEU A 164 -59.25 -7.10 -15.50
N THR A 165 -58.75 -8.27 -15.91
CA THR A 165 -57.97 -8.47 -17.13
C THR A 165 -58.75 -9.23 -18.22
N LYS A 166 -59.98 -9.68 -17.93
CA LYS A 166 -60.96 -10.17 -18.92
C LYS A 166 -61.78 -9.03 -19.48
#